data_AF-A0A0R0M3U6-F1
#
_entry.id   AF-A0A0R0M3U6-F1
#
_cell.length_a   1.000
_cell.length_b   1.000
_cell.length_c   1.000
_cell.angle_alpha   90.00
_cell.angle_beta   90.00
_cell.angle_gamma   90.00
#
_symmetry.space_group_name_H-M   'P 1'
#
loop_
_entity.id
_entity.type
_entity.pdbx_description
1 polymer ?
#
loop_
_entity_poly.entity_id
_entity_poly.type
_entity_poly.pdbx_seq_one_letter_code
_entity_poly.pdbx_strand_id
1 'polypeptide(L)'
;MLSQLFRWDHELEKRLLIIHLKGEARSWVAEYLSEKNFNVELITLVTEVRKRFESKGKEEVTLSNFIHMTAPKNREEFKKILRSDTLLAEEGLMSFEALCQLIIKKVPEAFKAILVQSM
;
A
#
# COMPACT_ATOMS: atom_id res chain seq x y z
N MET A 1 21.82 -40.98 -13.32
CA MET A 1 20.70 -40.50 -14.16
C MET A 1 19.68 -39.81 -13.27
N LEU A 2 19.85 -38.51 -12.99
CA LEU A 2 18.94 -37.72 -12.15
C LEU A 2 18.81 -36.30 -12.75
N SER A 3 18.36 -36.21 -13.99
CA SER A 3 18.22 -34.93 -14.71
C SER A 3 16.85 -34.76 -15.38
N GLN A 4 15.81 -35.45 -14.90
CA GLN A 4 14.49 -35.46 -15.53
C GLN A 4 13.30 -35.26 -14.57
N LEU A 5 13.48 -34.63 -13.40
CA LEU A 5 12.41 -34.61 -12.38
C LEU A 5 11.75 -33.26 -12.06
N PHE A 6 12.18 -32.12 -12.60
CA PHE A 6 11.42 -30.87 -12.44
C PHE A 6 11.67 -29.94 -13.64
N ARG A 7 11.05 -30.24 -14.79
CA ARG A 7 10.71 -29.15 -15.72
C ARG A 7 9.49 -28.46 -15.12
N TRP A 8 9.73 -27.52 -14.23
CA TRP A 8 8.71 -26.56 -13.81
C TRP A 8 8.19 -25.90 -15.08
N ASP A 9 6.96 -26.22 -15.46
CA ASP A 9 6.37 -25.71 -16.69
C ASP A 9 5.99 -24.25 -16.47
N HIS A 10 6.81 -23.33 -16.97
CA HIS A 10 6.58 -21.89 -16.85
C HIS A 10 5.22 -21.46 -17.41
N GLU A 11 4.65 -22.22 -18.35
CA GLU A 11 3.29 -21.98 -18.84
C GLU A 11 2.22 -22.37 -17.79
N LEU A 12 2.45 -23.46 -17.05
CA LEU A 12 1.59 -23.85 -15.94
C LEU A 12 1.66 -22.84 -14.79
N GLU A 13 2.84 -22.33 -14.46
CA GLU A 13 3.03 -21.27 -13.46
C GLU A 13 2.31 -19.98 -13.87
N LYS A 14 2.44 -19.57 -15.13
CA LYS A 14 1.76 -18.39 -15.68
C LYS A 14 0.25 -18.51 -15.59
N ARG A 15 -0.31 -19.68 -15.93
CA ARG A 15 -1.75 -19.96 -15.78
C ARG A 15 -2.19 -19.90 -14.32
N LEU A 16 -1.44 -20.52 -13.41
CA LEU A 16 -1.73 -20.49 -11.98
C LEU A 16 -1.71 -19.06 -11.43
N LEU A 17 -0.74 -18.25 -11.85
CA LEU A 17 -0.64 -16.84 -11.47
C LEU A 17 -1.89 -16.07 -11.89
N ILE A 18 -2.31 -16.18 -13.16
CA ILE A 18 -3.50 -15.50 -13.68
C ILE A 18 -4.77 -15.92 -12.93
N ILE A 19 -4.93 -17.21 -12.61
CA ILE A 19 -6.08 -17.73 -11.85
C ILE A 19 -6.15 -17.13 -10.45
N HIS A 20 -5.01 -16.93 -9.80
CA HIS A 20 -4.95 -16.41 -8.42
C HIS A 20 -5.11 -14.88 -8.33
N LEU A 21 -4.93 -14.13 -9.41
CA LEU A 21 -5.23 -12.70 -9.44
C LEU A 21 -6.72 -12.45 -9.24
N LYS A 22 -7.08 -11.36 -8.57
CA LYS A 22 -8.48 -10.98 -8.27
C LYS A 22 -8.72 -9.50 -8.61
N GLY A 23 -9.98 -9.17 -8.91
CA GLY A 23 -10.43 -7.80 -9.12
C GLY A 23 -9.64 -7.08 -10.21
N GLU A 24 -9.23 -5.84 -9.91
CA GLU A 24 -8.49 -4.97 -10.84
C GLU A 24 -7.21 -5.60 -11.37
N ALA A 25 -6.49 -6.40 -10.56
CA ALA A 25 -5.27 -7.06 -10.99
C ALA A 25 -5.51 -8.10 -12.08
N ARG A 26 -6.65 -8.80 -12.03
CA ARG A 26 -7.03 -9.77 -13.07
C ARG A 26 -7.42 -9.07 -14.37
N SER A 27 -8.23 -8.02 -14.29
CA SER A 27 -8.65 -7.24 -15.46
C SER A 27 -7.45 -6.63 -16.18
N TRP A 28 -6.56 -5.98 -15.42
CA TRP A 28 -5.37 -5.35 -15.99
C TRP A 28 -4.41 -6.38 -16.63
N VAL A 29 -4.18 -7.53 -16.00
CA VAL A 29 -3.33 -8.57 -16.60
C VAL A 29 -3.94 -9.13 -17.89
N ALA A 30 -5.26 -9.25 -17.98
CA ALA A 30 -5.93 -9.70 -19.21
C ALA A 30 -5.71 -8.70 -20.36
N GLU A 31 -5.86 -7.40 -20.11
CA GLU A 31 -5.58 -6.33 -21.07
C GLU A 31 -4.11 -6.34 -21.50
N TYR A 32 -3.19 -6.37 -20.53
CA TYR A 32 -1.75 -6.39 -20.78
C TYR A 32 -1.32 -7.60 -21.62
N LEU A 33 -1.85 -8.79 -21.33
CA LEU A 33 -1.57 -9.98 -22.13
C LEU A 33 -2.18 -9.89 -23.53
N SER A 34 -3.38 -9.31 -23.67
CA SER A 34 -4.03 -9.09 -24.96
C SER A 34 -3.20 -8.16 -25.86
N GLU A 35 -2.67 -7.06 -25.32
CA GLU A 35 -1.79 -6.13 -26.06
C GLU A 35 -0.47 -6.77 -26.51
N LYS A 36 0.00 -7.77 -25.77
CA LYS A 36 1.26 -8.49 -26.04
C LYS A 36 1.05 -9.83 -26.78
N ASN A 37 -0.15 -10.08 -27.32
CA ASN A 37 -0.51 -11.32 -28.00
C ASN A 37 -0.21 -12.58 -27.16
N PHE A 38 -0.36 -12.50 -25.84
CA PHE A 38 -0.08 -13.56 -24.86
C PHE A 38 1.38 -14.06 -24.82
N ASN A 39 2.28 -13.50 -25.64
CA ASN A 39 3.68 -13.89 -25.75
C ASN A 39 4.55 -13.08 -24.79
N VAL A 40 4.31 -13.28 -23.49
CA VAL A 40 5.05 -12.64 -22.40
C VAL A 40 5.67 -13.70 -21.51
N GLU A 41 6.96 -13.60 -21.24
CA GLU A 41 7.65 -14.46 -20.29
C GLU A 41 7.14 -14.23 -18.85
N LEU A 42 7.14 -15.29 -18.04
CA LEU A 42 6.66 -15.23 -16.66
C LEU A 42 7.38 -14.15 -15.83
N ILE A 43 8.69 -14.02 -16.00
CA ILE A 43 9.53 -13.04 -15.27
C ILE A 43 9.10 -11.61 -15.61
N THR A 44 8.85 -11.32 -16.89
CA THR A 44 8.37 -10.03 -17.35
C THR A 44 6.97 -9.74 -16.82
N LEU A 45 6.08 -10.73 -16.83
CA LEU A 45 4.73 -10.60 -16.30
C LEU A 45 4.76 -10.26 -14.80
N VAL A 46 5.56 -10.98 -14.01
CA VAL A 46 5.70 -10.71 -12.56
C VAL A 46 6.25 -9.32 -12.29
N THR A 47 7.25 -8.88 -13.07
CA THR A 47 7.86 -7.55 -12.93
C THR A 47 6.85 -6.44 -13.18
N GLU A 48 6.07 -6.54 -14.25
CA GLU A 48 5.08 -5.51 -14.61
C GLU A 48 3.88 -5.51 -13.66
N VAL A 49 3.40 -6.69 -13.22
CA VAL A 49 2.38 -6.79 -12.17
C VAL A 49 2.85 -6.14 -10.88
N ARG A 50 4.10 -6.42 -10.46
CA ARG A 50 4.68 -5.80 -9.27
C ARG A 50 4.76 -4.29 -9.44
N LYS A 51 5.36 -3.80 -10.52
CA LYS A 51 5.48 -2.36 -10.80
C LYS A 51 4.13 -1.63 -10.78
N ARG A 52 3.06 -2.27 -11.30
CA ARG A 52 1.71 -1.70 -11.35
C ARG A 52 1.02 -1.65 -9.99
N PHE A 53 1.20 -2.66 -9.14
CA PHE A 53 0.44 -2.82 -7.90
C PHE A 53 1.25 -2.62 -6.60
N GLU A 54 2.58 -2.50 -6.69
CA GLU A 54 3.46 -2.29 -5.53
C GLU A 54 3.23 -0.93 -4.86
N SER A 55 2.82 0.09 -5.62
CA SER A 55 2.42 1.40 -5.08
C SER A 55 1.02 1.37 -4.48
N LYS A 56 0.09 0.55 -5.01
CA LYS A 56 -1.29 0.45 -4.51
C LYS A 56 -1.41 -0.25 -3.14
N GLY A 57 -0.40 -1.04 -2.76
CA GLY A 57 -0.37 -1.72 -1.45
C GLY A 57 0.32 -0.92 -0.33
N LYS A 58 1.02 0.17 -0.67
CA LYS A 58 1.67 1.05 0.30
C LYS A 58 0.73 2.20 0.62
N GLU A 59 -0.12 1.95 1.61
CA GLU A 59 -0.80 2.99 2.38
C GLU A 59 -1.85 3.79 1.60
N GLU A 60 -2.94 3.11 1.21
CA GLU A 60 -4.24 3.79 1.19
C GLU A 60 -4.65 4.03 2.65
N VAL A 61 -3.97 4.98 3.31
CA VAL A 61 -4.46 5.53 4.57
C VAL A 61 -5.69 6.34 4.19
N THR A 62 -6.84 5.69 4.22
CA THR A 62 -8.10 6.41 4.12
C THR A 62 -8.27 7.25 5.38
N LEU A 63 -8.78 8.48 5.22
CA LEU A 63 -9.15 9.37 6.33
C LEU A 63 -9.98 8.62 7.40
N SER A 64 -10.83 7.69 6.95
CA SER A 64 -11.63 6.80 7.80
C SER A 64 -10.80 5.87 8.68
N ASN A 65 -9.82 5.16 8.13
CA ASN A 65 -8.93 4.31 8.92
C ASN A 65 -8.20 5.11 9.99
N PHE A 66 -7.80 6.33 9.63
CA PHE A 66 -7.08 7.23 10.52
C PHE A 66 -7.93 7.79 11.67
N ILE A 67 -9.17 8.23 11.39
CA ILE A 67 -10.13 8.70 12.40
C ILE A 67 -10.38 7.62 13.46
N HIS A 68 -10.47 6.35 13.03
CA HIS A 68 -10.72 5.21 13.91
C HIS A 68 -9.48 4.63 14.59
N MET A 69 -8.26 5.12 14.30
CA MET A 69 -7.05 4.68 15.02
C MET A 69 -7.16 5.04 16.50
N THR A 70 -6.81 4.12 17.38
CA THR A 70 -6.73 4.38 18.82
C THR A 70 -5.56 5.31 19.13
N ALA A 71 -5.56 5.91 20.33
CA ALA A 71 -4.44 6.73 20.76
C ALA A 71 -3.15 5.86 20.79
N PRO A 72 -2.03 6.37 20.27
CA PRO A 72 -0.79 5.60 20.17
C PRO A 72 -0.28 5.25 21.57
N LYS A 73 0.13 4.00 21.77
CA LYS A 73 0.63 3.51 23.06
C LYS A 73 2.11 3.80 23.26
N ASN A 74 2.84 4.01 22.17
CA ASN A 74 4.28 4.23 22.18
C ASN A 74 4.71 5.24 21.11
N ARG A 75 5.94 5.72 21.23
CA ARG A 75 6.52 6.76 20.35
C ARG A 75 6.60 6.31 18.89
N GLU A 76 6.84 5.03 18.63
CA GLU A 76 6.93 4.50 17.26
C GLU A 76 5.57 4.50 16.56
N GLU A 77 4.51 4.14 17.28
CA GLU A 77 3.13 4.27 16.80
C GLU A 77 2.76 5.74 16.54
N PHE A 78 3.16 6.66 17.42
CA PHE A 78 2.92 8.08 17.21
C PHE A 78 3.65 8.63 15.96
N LYS A 79 4.89 8.19 15.70
CA LYS A 79 5.61 8.55 14.47
C LYS A 79 4.91 8.03 13.21
N LYS A 80 4.32 6.84 13.25
CA LYS A 80 3.56 6.29 12.11
C LYS A 80 2.32 7.14 11.84
N ILE A 81 1.59 7.50 12.89
CA ILE A 81 0.43 8.40 12.81
C ILE A 81 0.83 9.75 12.17
N LEU A 82 1.92 10.37 12.65
CA LEU A 82 2.41 11.63 12.09
C LEU A 82 2.80 11.53 10.60
N ARG A 83 3.39 10.41 10.17
CA ARG A 83 3.72 10.20 8.75
C ARG A 83 2.47 10.10 7.89
N SER A 84 1.48 9.33 8.34
CA SER A 84 0.19 9.20 7.67
C SER A 84 -0.56 10.53 7.59
N ASP A 85 -0.49 11.31 8.67
CA ASP A 85 -1.03 12.69 8.77
C ASP A 85 -0.41 13.63 7.73
N THR A 86 0.93 13.66 7.64
CA THR A 86 1.64 14.47 6.65
C THR A 86 1.27 14.07 5.23
N LEU A 87 1.16 12.77 4.96
CA LEU A 87 0.83 12.25 3.62
C LEU A 87 -0.59 12.65 3.20
N LEU A 88 -1.56 12.58 4.11
CA LEU A 88 -2.94 13.03 3.88
C LEU A 88 -3.04 14.54 3.62
N ALA A 89 -2.22 15.34 4.29
CA ALA A 89 -2.17 16.79 4.07
C ALA A 89 -1.48 17.14 2.74
N GLU A 90 -0.39 16.45 2.39
CA GLU A 90 0.34 16.63 1.12
C GLU A 90 -0.52 16.28 -0.10
N GLU A 91 -1.37 15.26 0.01
CA GLU A 91 -2.31 14.89 -1.06
C GLU A 91 -3.57 15.79 -1.13
N GLY A 92 -3.66 16.81 -0.27
CA GLY A 92 -4.81 17.74 -0.24
C GLY A 92 -6.11 17.08 0.23
N LEU A 93 -6.03 15.89 0.82
CA LEU A 93 -7.16 15.12 1.35
C LEU A 93 -7.59 15.60 2.74
N MET A 94 -6.81 16.48 3.36
CA MET A 94 -7.06 17.04 4.67
C MET A 94 -6.65 18.52 4.73
N SER A 95 -7.45 19.37 5.37
CA SER A 95 -7.07 20.75 5.64
C SER A 95 -5.99 20.82 6.72
N PHE A 96 -5.15 21.85 6.66
CA PHE A 96 -4.12 22.10 7.68
C PHE A 96 -4.71 22.21 9.10
N GLU A 97 -5.90 22.78 9.23
CA GLU A 97 -6.60 22.88 10.51
C GLU A 97 -7.03 21.51 11.06
N ALA A 98 -7.55 20.62 10.19
CA ALA A 98 -7.91 19.26 10.57
C ALA A 98 -6.68 18.43 10.97
N LEU A 99 -5.54 18.63 10.27
CA LEU A 99 -4.25 18.05 10.62
C LEU A 99 -3.81 18.48 12.03
N CYS A 100 -3.83 19.78 12.33
CA CYS A 100 -3.48 20.30 13.65
C CYS A 100 -4.38 19.75 14.76
N GLN A 101 -5.69 19.69 14.54
CA GLN A 101 -6.64 19.12 15.51
C GLN A 101 -6.38 17.63 15.75
N LEU A 102 -6.04 16.86 14.70
CA LEU A 102 -5.72 15.45 14.81
C LEU A 102 -4.43 15.20 15.59
N ILE A 103 -3.38 15.95 15.29
CA ILE A 103 -2.12 15.89 16.02
C ILE A 103 -2.39 16.18 17.51
N ILE A 104 -3.08 17.28 17.82
CA ILE A 104 -3.39 17.67 19.21
C ILE A 104 -4.20 16.58 19.93
N LYS A 105 -5.17 15.94 19.25
CA LYS A 105 -6.02 14.89 19.83
C LYS A 105 -5.26 13.58 20.11
N LYS A 106 -4.23 13.27 19.31
CA LYS A 106 -3.46 12.01 19.39
C LYS A 106 -2.15 12.15 20.17
N VAL A 107 -1.67 13.37 20.41
CA VAL A 107 -0.50 13.65 21.24
C VAL A 107 -0.76 13.20 22.68
N PRO A 108 0.18 12.49 23.34
CA PRO A 108 0.04 12.13 24.74
C PRO A 108 -0.12 13.36 25.63
N GLU A 109 -0.94 13.28 26.67
CA GLU A 109 -1.32 14.41 27.53
C GLU A 109 -0.12 15.25 28.02
N ALA A 110 0.99 14.57 28.34
CA ALA A 110 2.24 15.21 28.78
C ALA A 110 2.85 16.18 27.75
N PHE A 111 2.63 15.94 26.46
CA PHE A 111 3.13 16.79 25.38
C PHE A 111 2.10 17.82 24.91
N LYS A 112 0.80 17.63 25.21
CA LYS A 112 -0.23 18.64 24.90
C LYS A 112 0.04 19.97 25.61
N ALA A 113 0.49 19.90 26.86
CA ALA A 113 0.86 21.08 27.65
C ALA A 113 1.98 21.91 26.98
N ILE A 114 2.92 21.25 26.31
CA ILE A 114 4.03 21.90 25.59
C ILE A 114 3.51 22.54 24.30
N LEU A 115 2.65 21.83 23.55
CA LEU A 115 2.10 22.33 22.29
C LEU A 115 1.20 23.56 22.48
N VAL A 116 0.39 23.60 23.53
CA VAL A 116 -0.48 24.77 23.83
C VAL A 116 0.34 26.01 24.22
N GLN A 117 1.51 25.84 24.84
CA GLN A 117 2.42 26.97 25.13
C GLN A 117 3.20 27.47 23.91
N SER A 118 3.20 26.71 22.81
CA SER A 118 3.99 26.99 21.60
C SER A 118 3.15 27.58 20.45
N MET A 119 1.82 27.62 20.60
CA MET A 119 0.88 28.26 19.67
C MET A 119 0.54 29.67 20.16
#